data_AF-K1T133-F1
#
_entry.id   AF-K1T133-F1
#
_cell.length_a   1.000
_cell.length_b   1.000
_cell.length_c   1.000
_cell.angle_alpha   90.00
_cell.angle_beta   90.00
_cell.angle_gamma   90.00
#
_symmetry.space_group_name_H-M   'P 1'
#
loop_
_entity.id
_entity.type
_entity.pdbx_description
1 polymer ?
#
loop_
_entity_poly.entity_id
_entity_poly.type
_entity_poly.pdbx_seq_one_letter_code
_entity_poly.pdbx_strand_id
1 'polypeptide(L)'
;TYRTVQREPYRINRLSYDFRDRFLEQIILPDTVHSLLRTGEVFDMEVLDQERQRITTYLKQRGYYNFTVNNIEYEADTLGGNHLVDLKMIVKQHLAGYNEQGYPILRNNTVYRIDQINIFPNYDPTAAIAPDYRKGLDTIYYRGLNVVYHKDNKRPNIRPSVLRQIVPI
;
A
#
# COMPACT_ATOMS: atom_id res chain seq x y z
N THR A 1 10.14 -36.21 -20.85
CA THR A 1 9.67 -36.74 -19.54
C THR A 1 10.58 -36.18 -18.47
N TYR A 2 10.07 -35.47 -17.47
CA TYR A 2 10.88 -34.94 -16.37
C TYR A 2 10.76 -35.86 -15.14
N ARG A 3 11.88 -36.14 -14.47
CA ARG A 3 11.93 -36.90 -13.21
C ARG A 3 12.36 -35.94 -12.10
N THR A 4 11.50 -35.71 -11.12
CA THR A 4 11.79 -34.92 -9.93
C THR A 4 11.96 -35.86 -8.73
N VAL A 5 12.89 -35.53 -7.82
CA VAL A 5 13.09 -36.25 -6.56
C VAL A 5 13.01 -35.22 -5.46
N GLN A 6 12.01 -35.33 -4.59
CA GLN A 6 11.81 -34.45 -3.45
C GLN A 6 12.69 -34.97 -2.30
N ARG A 7 13.60 -34.11 -1.80
CA ARG A 7 14.44 -34.39 -0.63
C ARG A 7 13.78 -33.84 0.64
N GLU A 8 14.40 -34.09 1.78
CA GLU A 8 13.99 -33.48 3.05
C GLU A 8 13.82 -31.96 2.91
N PRO A 9 12.70 -31.39 3.40
CA PRO A 9 12.43 -29.97 3.26
C PRO A 9 13.37 -29.15 4.13
N TYR A 10 13.72 -27.97 3.64
CA TYR A 10 14.39 -26.97 4.46
C TYR A 10 13.43 -26.41 5.51
N ARG A 11 13.93 -26.07 6.69
CA ARG A 11 13.17 -25.44 7.77
C ARG A 11 13.79 -24.12 8.20
N ILE A 12 12.94 -23.18 8.61
CA ILE A 12 13.38 -21.86 9.09
C ILE A 12 14.04 -22.04 10.45
N ASN A 13 15.33 -21.75 10.57
CA ASN A 13 16.07 -21.82 11.83
C ASN A 13 16.02 -20.48 12.57
N ARG A 14 16.27 -19.39 11.85
CA ARG A 14 16.21 -18.03 12.41
C ARG A 14 15.42 -17.12 11.50
N LEU A 15 14.62 -16.24 12.10
CA LEU A 15 13.97 -15.12 11.41
C LEU A 15 14.54 -13.80 11.96
N SER A 16 15.03 -12.96 11.06
CA SER A 16 15.55 -11.63 11.38
C SER A 16 14.99 -10.57 10.43
N TYR A 17 15.07 -9.31 10.81
CA TYR A 17 14.50 -8.20 10.07
C TYR A 17 15.55 -7.10 9.85
N ASP A 18 15.56 -6.50 8.67
CA ASP A 18 16.33 -5.29 8.32
C ASP A 18 15.39 -4.21 7.77
N PHE A 19 15.15 -3.18 8.58
CA PHE A 19 14.30 -2.06 8.21
C PHE A 19 15.15 -0.90 7.68
N ARG A 20 15.15 -0.73 6.35
CA ARG A 20 15.77 0.44 5.70
C ARG A 20 14.94 1.71 5.89
N ASP A 21 13.66 1.56 6.19
CA ASP A 21 12.79 2.59 6.73
C ASP A 21 12.46 2.27 8.20
N ARG A 22 13.14 2.96 9.12
CA ARG A 22 13.04 2.70 10.57
C ARG A 22 11.67 3.00 11.16
N PHE A 23 10.83 3.81 10.50
CA PHE A 23 9.47 4.06 10.99
C PHE A 23 8.58 2.83 10.84
N LEU A 24 8.83 1.99 9.83
CA LEU A 24 8.06 0.77 9.61
C LEU A 24 8.37 -0.31 10.65
N GLU A 25 9.53 -0.26 11.30
CA GLU A 25 9.91 -1.20 12.37
C GLU A 25 8.88 -1.19 13.51
N GLN A 26 8.48 0.01 13.96
CA GLN A 26 7.51 0.21 15.04
C GLN A 26 6.07 -0.19 14.66
N ILE A 27 5.82 -0.45 13.38
CA ILE A 27 4.51 -0.76 12.83
C ILE A 27 4.38 -2.25 12.49
N ILE A 28 5.44 -2.83 11.92
CA ILE A 28 5.50 -4.23 11.47
C ILE A 28 5.83 -5.16 12.64
N LEU A 29 6.82 -4.84 13.49
CA LEU A 29 7.23 -5.75 14.56
C LEU A 29 6.09 -6.14 15.50
N PRO A 30 5.22 -5.21 15.97
CA PRO A 30 4.07 -5.59 16.80
C PRO A 30 3.06 -6.50 16.08
N ASP A 31 2.97 -6.42 14.74
CA ASP A 31 2.06 -7.20 13.92
C ASP A 31 2.60 -8.61 13.58
N THR A 32 3.87 -8.91 13.93
CA THR A 32 4.46 -10.26 13.73
C THR A 32 3.76 -11.36 14.51
N VAL A 33 2.89 -11.02 15.47
CA VAL A 33 1.97 -11.97 16.09
C VAL A 33 1.07 -12.65 15.05
N HIS A 34 0.73 -11.98 13.94
CA HIS A 34 -0.04 -12.51 12.82
C HIS A 34 0.83 -13.07 11.67
N SER A 35 2.15 -13.11 11.85
CA SER A 35 3.09 -13.63 10.84
C SER A 35 2.77 -15.08 10.49
N LEU A 36 2.79 -15.38 9.19
CA LEU A 36 2.75 -16.75 8.66
C LEU A 36 4.10 -17.46 8.82
N LEU A 37 5.19 -16.70 8.97
CA LEU A 37 6.53 -17.24 9.14
C LEU A 37 6.82 -17.51 10.61
N ARG A 38 7.28 -18.73 10.90
CA ARG A 38 7.69 -19.19 12.23
C ARG A 38 8.97 -20.01 12.13
N THR A 39 9.82 -19.89 13.14
CA THR A 39 10.97 -20.79 13.33
C THR A 39 10.48 -22.24 13.49
N GLY A 40 11.17 -23.18 12.86
CA GLY A 40 10.86 -24.62 12.84
C GLY A 40 9.96 -25.04 11.68
N GLU A 41 9.21 -24.11 11.09
CA GLU A 41 8.32 -24.41 9.95
C GLU A 41 9.10 -24.65 8.65
N VAL A 42 8.44 -25.29 7.70
CA VAL A 42 8.99 -25.53 6.37
C VAL A 42 9.28 -24.20 5.68
N PHE A 43 10.47 -24.08 5.10
CA PHE A 43 10.83 -22.98 4.23
C PHE A 43 10.09 -23.12 2.90
N ASP A 44 9.04 -22.32 2.73
CA ASP A 44 8.13 -22.37 1.59
C ASP A 44 8.00 -21.00 0.93
N MET A 45 8.29 -20.94 -0.37
CA MET A 45 8.22 -19.71 -1.16
C MET A 45 6.78 -19.16 -1.26
N GLU A 46 5.77 -20.02 -1.24
CA GLU A 46 4.38 -19.58 -1.26
C GLU A 46 4.02 -18.87 0.05
N VAL A 47 4.44 -19.42 1.20
CA VAL A 47 4.23 -18.80 2.51
C VAL A 47 4.96 -17.46 2.62
N LEU A 48 6.19 -17.37 2.09
CA LEU A 48 6.93 -16.11 2.01
C LEU A 48 6.16 -15.06 1.19
N ASP A 49 5.58 -15.45 0.06
CA ASP A 49 4.78 -14.55 -0.77
C ASP A 49 3.52 -14.08 -0.06
N GLN A 50 2.78 -15.00 0.56
CA GLN A 50 1.60 -14.69 1.35
C GLN A 50 1.93 -13.73 2.50
N GLU A 51 3.06 -13.89 3.19
CA GLU A 51 3.49 -12.97 4.24
C GLU A 51 3.78 -11.56 3.69
N ARG A 52 4.41 -11.45 2.50
CA ARG A 52 4.60 -10.15 1.85
C ARG A 52 3.27 -9.48 1.51
N GLN A 53 2.30 -10.25 1.01
CA GLN A 53 0.96 -9.75 0.70
C GLN A 53 0.22 -9.30 1.97
N ARG A 54 0.34 -10.07 3.06
CA ARG A 54 -0.24 -9.76 4.37
C ARG A 54 0.28 -8.44 4.92
N ILE A 55 1.61 -8.28 4.99
CA ILE A 55 2.26 -7.03 5.45
C ILE A 55 1.89 -5.86 4.53
N THR A 56 1.91 -6.08 3.20
CA THR A 56 1.53 -5.05 2.23
C THR A 56 0.11 -4.55 2.47
N THR A 57 -0.84 -5.46 2.68
CA THR A 57 -2.24 -5.14 2.95
C THR A 57 -2.38 -4.39 4.27
N TYR A 58 -1.71 -4.88 5.32
CA TYR A 58 -1.69 -4.26 6.65
C TYR A 58 -1.19 -2.82 6.62
N LEU A 59 -0.13 -2.53 5.84
CA LEU A 59 0.41 -1.19 5.66
C LEU A 59 -0.47 -0.30 4.79
N LYS A 60 -1.04 -0.83 3.70
CA LYS A 60 -1.98 -0.06 2.85
C LYS A 60 -3.20 0.41 3.62
N GLN A 61 -3.75 -0.43 4.50
CA GLN A 61 -4.86 -0.06 5.40
C GLN A 61 -4.50 1.05 6.41
N ARG A 62 -3.20 1.36 6.58
CA ARG A 62 -2.68 2.44 7.44
C ARG A 62 -2.20 3.66 6.66
N GLY A 63 -2.47 3.71 5.36
CA GLY A 63 -2.16 4.84 4.50
C GLY A 63 -0.85 4.72 3.72
N TYR A 64 -0.09 3.64 3.86
CA TYR A 64 1.09 3.40 3.01
C TYR A 64 0.69 2.91 1.62
N TYR A 65 -0.04 3.75 0.88
CA TYR A 65 -0.68 3.39 -0.39
C TYR A 65 0.29 2.87 -1.45
N ASN A 66 1.49 3.48 -1.53
CA ASN A 66 2.54 3.11 -2.48
C ASN A 66 3.38 1.91 -2.04
N PHE A 67 3.14 1.33 -0.87
CA PHE A 67 3.85 0.13 -0.41
C PHE A 67 3.38 -1.10 -1.20
N THR A 68 4.31 -1.90 -1.66
CA THR A 68 4.06 -3.09 -2.49
C THR A 68 4.86 -4.28 -1.99
N VAL A 69 4.55 -5.49 -2.45
CA VAL A 69 5.31 -6.69 -2.12
C VAL A 69 6.79 -6.59 -2.52
N ASN A 70 7.13 -5.77 -3.52
CA ASN A 70 8.51 -5.53 -3.97
C ASN A 70 9.32 -4.68 -2.97
N ASN A 71 8.65 -4.04 -2.01
CA ASN A 71 9.31 -3.37 -0.90
C ASN A 71 9.79 -4.38 0.17
N ILE A 72 9.43 -5.67 0.05
CA ILE A 72 9.89 -6.73 0.95
C ILE A 72 10.72 -7.74 0.16
N GLU A 73 11.95 -7.95 0.63
CA GLU A 73 12.89 -8.94 0.10
C GLU A 73 13.26 -9.94 1.19
N TYR A 74 13.61 -11.16 0.79
CA TYR A 74 14.12 -12.17 1.69
C TYR A 74 15.53 -12.57 1.27
N GLU A 75 16.47 -12.54 2.21
CA GLU A 75 17.75 -13.22 2.10
C GLU A 75 17.63 -14.56 2.85
N ALA A 76 17.91 -15.66 2.16
CA ALA A 76 17.92 -17.00 2.74
C ALA A 76 19.35 -17.56 2.74
N ASP A 77 19.92 -17.72 3.93
CA ASP A 77 21.23 -18.33 4.12
C ASP A 77 21.08 -19.82 4.48
N THR A 78 21.64 -20.69 3.64
CA THR A 78 21.59 -22.16 3.79
C THR A 78 22.96 -22.78 4.05
N LEU A 79 24.00 -21.98 4.27
CA LEU A 79 25.39 -22.46 4.38
C LEU A 79 25.67 -23.26 5.66
N GLY A 80 24.81 -23.18 6.67
CA GLY A 80 24.94 -23.89 7.95
C GLY A 80 24.72 -25.41 7.90
N GLY A 81 24.23 -25.94 6.78
CA GLY A 81 23.91 -27.38 6.64
C GLY A 81 22.60 -27.79 7.34
N ASN A 82 22.39 -29.11 7.50
CA ASN A 82 21.26 -29.70 8.22
C ASN A 82 19.84 -29.34 7.72
N HIS A 83 19.69 -28.91 6.46
CA HIS A 83 18.41 -28.46 5.89
C HIS A 83 17.77 -27.31 6.69
N LEU A 84 18.60 -26.41 7.20
CA LEU A 84 18.18 -25.22 7.93
C LEU A 84 18.41 -23.96 7.11
N VAL A 85 17.53 -22.97 7.29
CA VAL A 85 17.57 -21.67 6.61
C VAL A 85 17.54 -20.56 7.65
N ASP A 86 18.55 -19.70 7.63
CA ASP A 86 18.49 -18.41 8.33
C ASP A 86 17.88 -17.37 7.38
N LEU A 87 16.67 -16.91 7.72
CA LEU A 87 15.87 -16.01 6.91
C LEU A 87 15.98 -14.58 7.43
N LYS A 88 16.34 -13.65 6.56
CA LYS A 88 16.28 -12.21 6.83
C LYS A 88 15.25 -11.54 5.93
N MET A 89 14.25 -10.91 6.53
CA MET A 89 13.30 -10.05 5.84
C MET A 89 13.85 -8.62 5.76
N ILE A 90 14.04 -8.11 4.55
CA ILE A 90 14.48 -6.75 4.29
C ILE A 90 13.28 -5.92 3.88
N VAL A 91 12.97 -4.89 4.65
CA VAL A 91 11.92 -3.90 4.36
C VAL A 91 12.59 -2.66 3.77
N LYS A 92 12.37 -2.44 2.46
CA LYS A 92 13.00 -1.40 1.67
C LYS A 92 12.32 -0.04 1.83
N GLN A 93 13.12 0.99 1.63
CA GLN A 93 12.62 2.35 1.36
C GLN A 93 11.86 2.41 0.03
N HIS A 94 11.06 3.46 -0.14
CA HIS A 94 10.37 3.76 -1.38
C HIS A 94 11.33 4.38 -2.41
N LEU A 95 11.27 3.89 -3.65
CA LEU A 95 11.97 4.51 -4.78
C LEU A 95 11.21 5.77 -5.21
N ALA A 96 11.74 6.94 -4.84
CA ALA A 96 11.13 8.24 -5.14
C ALA A 96 11.47 8.75 -6.56
N GLY A 97 12.39 8.10 -7.26
CA GLY A 97 12.82 8.46 -8.61
C GLY A 97 14.29 8.17 -8.85
N TYR A 98 14.86 8.79 -9.86
CA TYR A 98 16.28 8.73 -10.21
C TYR A 98 16.84 10.15 -10.33
N ASN A 99 18.10 10.34 -9.96
CA ASN A 99 18.79 11.61 -10.22
C ASN A 99 19.23 11.72 -11.69
N GLU A 100 19.82 12.86 -12.06
CA GLU A 100 20.27 13.14 -13.44
C GLU A 100 21.29 12.11 -13.97
N GLN A 101 22.00 11.43 -13.07
CA GLN A 101 22.98 10.39 -13.39
C GLN A 101 22.38 8.96 -13.39
N GLY A 102 21.07 8.82 -13.19
CA GLY A 102 20.39 7.52 -13.19
C GLY A 102 20.53 6.71 -11.89
N TYR A 103 21.04 7.30 -10.80
CA TYR A 103 21.07 6.63 -9.49
C TYR A 103 19.72 6.74 -8.78
N PRO A 104 19.27 5.67 -8.09
CA PRO A 104 17.99 5.66 -7.40
C PRO A 104 17.99 6.62 -6.21
N ILE A 105 16.92 7.41 -6.12
CA ILE A 105 16.64 8.27 -4.96
C ILE A 105 15.67 7.51 -4.05
N LEU A 106 16.15 7.08 -2.90
CA LEU A 106 15.35 6.37 -1.91
C LEU A 106 14.82 7.33 -0.84
N ARG A 107 13.57 7.12 -0.43
CA ARG A 107 12.93 7.86 0.66
C ARG A 107 12.17 6.91 1.57
N ASN A 108 11.90 7.32 2.80
CA ASN A 108 10.99 6.58 3.65
C ASN A 108 9.60 6.46 2.98
N ASN A 109 8.90 5.39 3.33
CA ASN A 109 7.59 5.09 2.78
C ASN A 109 6.59 6.13 3.30
N THR A 110 5.96 6.85 2.39
CA THR A 110 5.06 7.95 2.73
C THR A 110 3.69 7.41 3.17
N VAL A 111 3.14 8.02 4.22
CA VAL A 111 1.75 7.81 4.64
C VAL A 111 0.86 8.81 3.90
N TYR A 112 -0.16 8.30 3.23
CA TYR A 112 -1.17 9.05 2.50
C TYR A 112 -2.46 9.11 3.31
N ARG A 113 -3.13 10.27 3.25
CA ARG A 113 -4.44 10.51 3.85
C ARG A 113 -5.35 11.16 2.81
N ILE A 114 -6.63 10.82 2.88
CA ILE A 114 -7.64 11.55 2.11
C ILE A 114 -7.76 12.93 2.74
N ASP A 115 -7.41 13.97 1.98
CA ASP A 115 -7.53 15.36 2.40
C ASP A 115 -8.98 15.83 2.27
N GLN A 116 -9.53 15.75 1.06
CA GLN A 116 -10.88 16.23 0.75
C GLN A 116 -11.57 15.34 -0.28
N ILE A 117 -12.89 15.23 -0.17
CA ILE A 117 -13.73 14.50 -1.12
C ILE A 117 -14.60 15.51 -1.87
N ASN A 118 -14.28 15.76 -3.14
CA ASN A 118 -15.03 16.64 -4.02
C ASN A 118 -16.00 15.83 -4.89
N ILE A 119 -17.31 16.10 -4.79
CA ILE A 119 -18.36 15.44 -5.55
C ILE A 119 -18.97 16.43 -6.53
N PHE A 120 -19.07 16.03 -7.81
CA PHE A 120 -19.68 16.80 -8.89
C PHE A 120 -20.94 16.07 -9.38
N PRO A 121 -22.12 16.29 -8.75
CA PRO A 121 -23.28 15.43 -8.99
C PRO A 121 -24.00 15.73 -10.31
N ASN A 122 -23.63 16.80 -11.00
CA ASN A 122 -24.07 17.16 -12.36
C ASN A 122 -22.89 17.44 -13.28
N TYR A 123 -21.81 16.66 -13.17
CA TYR A 123 -20.65 16.81 -14.05
C TYR A 123 -21.04 16.58 -15.51
N ASP A 124 -20.87 17.60 -16.34
CA ASP A 124 -20.95 17.50 -17.80
C ASP A 124 -19.55 17.73 -18.39
N PRO A 125 -18.92 16.69 -18.99
CA PRO A 125 -17.60 16.83 -19.59
C PRO A 125 -17.58 17.80 -20.77
N THR A 126 -18.69 17.98 -21.48
CA THR A 126 -18.78 18.89 -22.64
C THR A 126 -18.71 20.34 -22.18
N ALA A 127 -19.46 20.69 -21.15
CA ALA A 127 -19.41 22.00 -20.52
C ALA A 127 -18.05 22.24 -19.84
N ALA A 128 -17.43 21.21 -19.25
CA ALA A 128 -16.17 21.31 -18.53
C ALA A 128 -14.95 21.68 -19.40
N ILE A 129 -15.05 21.52 -20.72
CA ILE A 129 -14.00 21.93 -21.67
C ILE A 129 -13.94 23.46 -21.81
N ALA A 130 -15.05 24.17 -21.55
CA ALA A 130 -15.10 25.62 -21.70
C ALA A 130 -14.13 26.31 -20.71
N PRO A 131 -13.32 27.30 -21.15
CA PRO A 131 -12.31 27.96 -20.31
C PRO A 131 -12.87 28.56 -19.02
N ASP A 132 -14.11 29.05 -19.07
CA ASP A 132 -14.76 29.73 -17.96
C ASP A 132 -15.58 28.81 -17.05
N TYR A 133 -15.73 27.52 -17.39
CA TYR A 133 -16.53 26.56 -16.60
C TYR A 133 -16.15 26.55 -15.13
N ARG A 134 -14.84 26.59 -14.84
CA ARG A 134 -14.33 26.57 -13.45
C ARG A 134 -14.69 27.83 -12.66
N LYS A 135 -14.88 28.97 -13.32
CA LYS A 135 -15.22 30.25 -12.65
C LYS A 135 -16.65 30.26 -12.13
N GLY A 136 -17.53 29.49 -12.78
CA GLY A 136 -18.93 29.36 -12.40
C GLY A 136 -19.19 28.30 -11.32
N LEU A 137 -18.16 27.63 -10.80
CA LEU A 137 -18.33 26.63 -9.75
C LEU A 137 -18.51 27.28 -8.37
N ASP A 138 -19.36 26.65 -7.58
CA ASP A 138 -19.54 26.90 -6.15
C ASP A 138 -19.50 25.57 -5.39
N THR A 139 -19.25 25.63 -4.08
CA THR A 139 -19.07 24.44 -3.24
C THR A 139 -19.84 24.56 -1.95
N ILE A 140 -20.62 23.53 -1.63
CA ILE A 140 -21.24 23.35 -0.32
C ILE A 140 -20.51 22.25 0.43
N TYR A 141 -19.96 22.59 1.59
CA TYR A 141 -19.41 21.60 2.51
C TYR A 141 -20.53 20.93 3.30
N TYR A 142 -20.53 19.60 3.35
CA TYR A 142 -21.47 18.81 4.15
C TYR A 142 -20.81 17.54 4.67
N ARG A 143 -20.54 17.49 5.98
CA ARG A 143 -20.09 16.28 6.72
C ARG A 143 -18.92 15.54 6.05
N GLY A 144 -17.87 16.28 5.67
CA GLY A 144 -16.66 15.73 5.03
C GLY A 144 -16.72 15.69 3.50
N LEU A 145 -17.83 16.10 2.89
CA LEU A 145 -17.99 16.15 1.44
C LEU A 145 -18.04 17.61 0.96
N ASN A 146 -17.30 17.91 -0.09
CA ASN A 146 -17.40 19.13 -0.86
C ASN A 146 -18.32 18.85 -2.05
N VAL A 147 -19.56 19.33 -2.00
CA VAL A 147 -20.52 19.18 -3.11
C VAL A 147 -20.36 20.37 -4.04
N VAL A 148 -19.75 20.12 -5.19
CA VAL A 148 -19.43 21.13 -6.20
C VAL A 148 -20.54 21.18 -7.23
N TYR A 149 -20.99 22.39 -7.58
CA TYR A 149 -22.06 22.63 -8.55
C TYR A 149 -21.82 23.93 -9.31
N HIS A 150 -22.42 24.06 -10.50
CA HIS A 150 -22.39 25.32 -11.24
C HIS A 150 -23.43 26.30 -10.70
N LYS A 151 -23.05 27.57 -10.47
CA LYS A 151 -23.89 28.64 -9.90
C LYS A 151 -25.16 28.92 -10.69
N ASP A 152 -25.16 28.66 -12.00
CA ASP A 152 -26.36 28.77 -12.84
C ASP A 152 -27.51 27.89 -12.33
N ASN A 153 -27.20 26.75 -11.68
CA ASN A 153 -28.20 25.87 -11.09
C ASN A 153 -28.73 26.37 -9.73
N LYS A 154 -28.13 27.43 -9.16
CA LYS A 154 -28.38 28.04 -7.83
C LYS A 154 -28.14 27.12 -6.63
N ARG A 155 -28.25 25.80 -6.80
CA ARG A 155 -28.04 24.75 -5.80
C ARG A 155 -27.60 23.45 -6.48
N PRO A 156 -26.97 22.51 -5.74
CA PRO A 156 -26.73 21.16 -6.22
C PRO A 156 -28.04 20.48 -6.65
N ASN A 157 -27.98 19.70 -7.73
CA ASN A 157 -29.09 18.87 -8.22
C ASN A 157 -29.42 17.71 -7.26
N ILE A 158 -28.43 17.21 -6.53
CA ILE A 158 -28.60 16.18 -5.51
C ILE A 158 -28.36 16.79 -4.13
N ARG A 159 -29.26 16.50 -3.19
CA ARG A 159 -29.13 16.99 -1.80
C ARG A 159 -27.86 16.42 -1.16
N PRO A 160 -27.04 17.24 -0.46
CA PRO A 160 -25.84 16.75 0.22
C PRO A 160 -26.10 15.63 1.23
N SER A 161 -27.28 15.61 1.86
CA SER A 161 -27.69 14.53 2.78
C SER A 161 -27.80 13.17 2.09
N VAL A 162 -28.28 13.12 0.85
CA VAL A 162 -28.35 11.90 0.04
C VAL A 162 -26.94 11.46 -0.38
N LEU A 163 -26.11 12.41 -0.82
CA LEU A 163 -24.72 12.14 -1.19
C LEU A 163 -23.91 11.56 -0.02
N ARG A 164 -24.16 12.02 1.21
CA ARG A 164 -23.48 11.50 2.39
C ARG A 164 -23.84 10.06 2.75
N GLN A 165 -25.05 9.61 2.42
CA GLN A 165 -25.47 8.23 2.65
C GLN A 165 -24.82 7.26 1.66
N ILE A 166 -24.55 7.70 0.44
CA ILE A 166 -23.97 6.85 -0.61
C ILE A 166 -22.43 6.83 -0.61
N VAL A 167 -21.78 7.87 -0.09
CA VAL A 167 -20.32 7.93 0.02
C VAL A 167 -19.90 7.48 1.42
N PRO A 168 -19.41 6.23 1.59
CA PRO A 168 -18.79 5.81 2.83
C PRO A 168 -17.46 6.56 3.01
N ILE A 169 -17.30 7.19 4.16
CA ILE A 169 -16.07 7.84 4.64
C ILE A 169 -15.72 7.19 5.97
#